data_AF-A0A444KAF3-F1
#
_entry.id   AF-A0A444KAF3-F1
#
_cell.length_a   1.000
_cell.length_b   1.000
_cell.length_c   1.000
_cell.angle_alpha   90.00
_cell.angle_beta   90.00
_cell.angle_gamma   90.00
#
_symmetry.space_group_name_H-M   'P 1'
#
loop_
_entity.id
_entity.type
_entity.pdbx_description
1 polymer ?
#
loop_
_entity_poly.entity_id
_entity_poly.type
_entity_poly.pdbx_seq_one_letter_code
_entity_poly.pdbx_strand_id
1 'polypeptide(L)' 'MHIWNQMGYPHEFTMGMDKAGREWIVVVVKGTFDFPSMPGGLVKKSAEQVPLIFADTQIGEPGYSATLWE' A
#
# COMPACT_ATOMS: atom_id res chain seq x y z
N MET A 1 20.45 -1.89 3.48
CA MET A 1 19.69 -1.02 2.57
C MET A 1 18.76 -0.15 3.40
N HIS A 2 18.62 1.13 3.08
CA HIS A 2 17.65 2.03 3.73
C HIS A 2 16.68 2.58 2.68
N ILE A 3 15.39 2.61 2.99
CA ILE A 3 14.33 3.19 2.15
C ILE A 3 13.67 4.29 2.96
N TRP A 4 13.63 5.51 2.41
CA TRP A 4 13.07 6.68 3.09
C TRP A 4 11.78 7.12 2.41
N ASN A 5 10.69 7.24 3.18
CA ASN A 5 9.44 7.80 2.70
C ASN A 5 9.49 9.34 2.69
N GLN A 6 10.16 9.92 1.69
CA GLN A 6 10.27 11.38 1.56
C GLN A 6 8.96 12.06 1.13
N MET A 7 8.09 11.33 0.43
CA MET A 7 6.85 11.86 -0.12
C MET A 7 5.67 11.77 0.87
N GLY A 8 5.83 11.05 1.98
CA GLY A 8 4.82 10.89 3.02
C GLY A 8 3.55 10.19 2.52
N TYR A 9 3.67 9.24 1.60
CA TYR A 9 2.54 8.40 1.17
C TYR A 9 2.47 7.15 2.04
N PRO A 10 1.26 6.60 2.30
CA PRO A 10 1.13 5.25 2.83
C PRO A 10 1.90 4.26 1.96
N HIS A 11 2.64 3.38 2.61
CA HIS A 11 3.47 2.41 1.94
C HIS A 11 3.56 1.15 2.79
N GLU A 12 3.76 0.02 2.12
CA GLU A 12 4.02 -1.26 2.74
C GLU A 12 5.05 -2.03 1.95
N PHE A 13 5.61 -3.06 2.57
CA PHE A 13 6.55 -3.95 1.89
C PHE A 13 6.29 -5.42 2.21
N THR A 14 6.67 -6.28 1.27
CA THR A 14 6.75 -7.73 1.49
C THR A 14 8.03 -8.26 0.88
N MET A 15 8.42 -9.46 1.29
CA MET A 15 9.57 -10.18 0.74
C MET A 15 9.10 -11.38 -0.07
N GLY A 16 9.78 -11.64 -1.18
CA GLY A 16 9.53 -12.81 -2.01
C GLY A 16 10.83 -13.40 -2.51
N MET A 17 10.82 -14.69 -2.82
CA MET A 17 11.95 -15.37 -3.42
C MET A 17 11.55 -15.87 -4.80
N ASP A 18 12.42 -15.70 -5.80
CA ASP A 18 12.19 -16.27 -7.11
C ASP A 18 12.70 -17.71 -7.22
N LYS A 19 12.45 -18.35 -8.37
CA LYS A 19 12.82 -19.75 -8.64
C LYS A 19 14.34 -20.01 -8.59
N ALA A 20 15.16 -18.98 -8.69
CA ALA A 20 16.62 -19.08 -8.61
C ALA A 20 17.14 -18.80 -7.19
N GLY A 21 16.26 -18.60 -6.21
CA GLY A 21 16.64 -18.32 -4.82
C GLY A 21 17.00 -16.86 -4.56
N ARG A 22 16.70 -15.93 -5.48
CA ARG A 22 16.97 -14.50 -5.26
C ARG A 22 15.85 -13.91 -4.40
N GLU A 23 16.24 -13.20 -3.35
CA GLU A 23 15.32 -12.46 -2.50
C GLU A 23 14.99 -11.09 -3.11
N TRP A 24 13.72 -10.72 -3.03
CA TRP A 24 13.17 -9.48 -3.54
C TRP A 24 12.39 -8.79 -2.43
N ILE A 25 12.58 -7.49 -2.30
CA ILE A 25 11.71 -6.62 -1.49
C ILE A 25 10.76 -5.94 -2.46
N VAL A 26 9.47 -6.19 -2.27
CA VAL A 26 8.39 -5.54 -3.02
C VAL A 26 7.85 -4.43 -2.15
N VAL A 27 7.97 -3.18 -2.60
CA VAL A 27 7.41 -2.01 -1.90
C VAL A 27 6.20 -1.52 -2.68
N VAL A 28 5.09 -1.34 -1.99
CA VAL A 28 3.86 -0.76 -2.52
C VAL A 28 3.69 0.63 -1.93
N VAL A 29 3.40 1.62 -2.77
CA VAL A 29 3.13 3.01 -2.34
C VAL A 29 1.76 3.41 -2.89
N LYS A 30 0.87 3.90 -2.03
CA LYS A 30 -0.49 4.32 -2.42
C LYS A 30 -0.63 5.83 -2.26
N GLY A 31 -1.07 6.51 -3.32
CA GLY A 31 -1.42 7.93 -3.31
C GLY A 31 -2.92 8.15 -3.45
N THR A 32 -3.49 8.98 -2.57
CA THR A 32 -4.84 9.53 -2.68
C THR A 32 -4.74 10.96 -3.17
N PHE A 33 -5.54 11.30 -4.19
CA PHE A 33 -5.55 12.62 -4.81
C PHE A 33 -6.96 13.19 -4.85
N ASP A 34 -7.04 14.50 -4.66
CA ASP A 34 -8.31 15.22 -4.76
C ASP A 34 -8.67 15.46 -6.23
N PHE A 35 -9.98 15.49 -6.50
CA PHE A 35 -10.47 15.90 -7.81
C PHE A 35 -10.10 17.37 -8.08
N PRO A 36 -9.69 17.70 -9.31
CA PRO A 36 -9.42 19.08 -9.68
C PRO A 36 -10.73 19.88 -9.70
N SER A 37 -10.66 21.18 -9.38
CA SER A 37 -11.82 22.07 -9.38
C SER A 37 -12.38 22.35 -10.78
N MET A 38 -11.61 22.08 -11.83
CA MET A 38 -11.99 22.30 -13.23
C MET A 38 -11.55 21.11 -14.11
N PRO A 39 -12.28 20.82 -15.19
CA PRO A 39 -11.86 19.83 -16.19
C PRO A 39 -10.47 20.16 -16.75
N GLY A 40 -9.62 19.14 -16.85
CA GLY A 40 -8.24 19.30 -17.33
C GLY A 40 -7.25 19.88 -16.31
N GLY A 41 -7.70 20.18 -15.08
CA GLY A 41 -6.81 20.63 -14.00
C GLY A 41 -5.91 19.51 -13.45
N LEU A 42 -4.79 19.89 -12.83
CA LEU A 42 -3.89 18.96 -12.15
C LEU A 42 -4.50 18.49 -10.82
N VAL A 43 -4.37 17.20 -10.55
CA VAL A 43 -4.73 16.61 -9.26
C VAL A 43 -3.74 17.03 -8.18
N LYS A 44 -4.22 17.18 -6.95
CA LYS A 44 -3.38 17.49 -5.78
C LYS A 44 -3.37 16.31 -4.83
N LYS A 45 -2.25 16.09 -4.14
CA LYS A 45 -2.18 15.11 -3.05
C LYS A 45 -3.23 15.49 -2.00
N SER A 46 -4.12 14.56 -1.69
CA SER A 46 -5.12 14.75 -0.65
C SER A 46 -4.46 14.94 0.72
N ALA A 47 -5.05 15.82 1.54
CA ALA A 47 -4.64 16.01 2.94
C ALA A 47 -4.79 14.72 3.75
N GLU A 48 -5.79 13.90 3.41
CA GLU A 48 -6.01 12.59 4.00
C GLU A 48 -5.70 11.49 2.99
N GLN A 49 -4.84 10.54 3.39
CA GLN A 49 -4.49 9.40 2.55
C GLN A 49 -5.30 8.18 2.99
N VAL A 50 -6.01 7.57 2.04
CA VAL A 50 -6.74 6.33 2.29
C VAL A 50 -5.73 5.20 2.50
N PRO A 51 -5.87 4.39 3.56
CA PRO A 51 -4.93 3.30 3.87
C PRO A 51 -4.87 2.26 2.74
N LEU A 52 -3.79 1.49 2.70
CA LEU A 52 -3.74 0.28 1.87
C LEU A 52 -4.79 -0.70 2.38
N ILE A 53 -5.46 -1.38 1.45
CA ILE A 53 -6.37 -2.48 1.77
C ILE A 53 -5.61 -3.76 1.41
N PHE A 54 -5.54 -4.67 2.36
CA PHE A 54 -5.02 -6.00 2.14
C PHE A 54 -6.17 -6.91 1.75
N ALA A 55 -5.91 -7.86 0.83
CA ALA A 55 -6.90 -8.85 0.44
C ALA A 55 -7.43 -9.61 1.68
N ASP A 56 -6.50 -10.04 2.53
CA ASP A 56 -6.80 -10.72 3.78
C ASP A 56 -6.90 -9.69 4.92
N THR A 57 -8.11 -9.36 5.35
CA THR A 57 -8.33 -8.63 6.60
C THR A 57 -8.69 -9.63 7.70
N GLN A 58 -7.83 -9.85 8.70
CA GLN A 58 -8.17 -10.77 9.79
C GLN A 58 -9.10 -10.10 10.80
N ILE A 59 -10.09 -10.84 11.32
CA ILE A 59 -11.02 -10.35 12.37
C ILE A 59 -10.35 -10.41 13.76
N GLY A 60 -9.28 -11.20 13.89
CA GLY A 60 -8.50 -11.34 15.11
C GLY A 60 -7.08 -11.84 14.80
N GLU A 61 -6.55 -12.71 15.65
CA GLU A 61 -5.18 -13.21 15.51
C GLU A 61 -4.99 -13.99 14.19
N PRO A 62 -3.93 -13.67 13.41
CA PRO A 62 -3.55 -14.42 12.22
C PRO A 62 -3.37 -15.91 12.53
N GLY A 63 -4.03 -16.78 11.76
CA GLY A 63 -3.98 -18.24 11.95
C GLY A 63 -4.99 -18.80 12.96
N TYR A 64 -5.71 -17.94 13.71
CA TYR A 64 -6.77 -18.35 14.64
C TYR A 64 -8.16 -17.83 14.25
N SER A 65 -8.25 -16.94 13.27
CA SER A 65 -9.50 -16.35 12.81
C SER A 65 -9.60 -16.38 11.28
N ALA A 66 -10.84 -16.48 10.77
CA ALA A 66 -11.11 -16.39 9.34
C ALA A 66 -10.83 -14.97 8.82
N THR A 67 -10.45 -14.87 7.55
CA THR A 67 -10.35 -13.58 6.86
C THR A 67 -11.74 -13.02 6.58
N LEU A 68 -11.88 -11.70 6.71
CA LEU A 68 -13.13 -10.95 6.52
C LEU A 68 -13.54 -10.92 5.04
N TRP A 69 -12.58 -11.03 4.12
CA TRP A 69 -12.74 -11.09 2.68
C TRP A 69 -11.79 -12.14 2.09
N GLU A 70 -12.23 -12.85 1.04
CA GLU A 70 -11.37 -13.60 0.10
C GLU A 70 -11.24 -12.82 -1.20
#